data_AF-A0A7W1HH56-F1
#
_entry.id   AF-A0A7W1HH56-F1
#
_cell.length_a   1.000
_cell.length_b   1.000
_cell.length_c   1.000
_cell.angle_alpha   90.00
_cell.angle_beta   90.00
_cell.angle_gamma   90.00
#
_symmetry.space_group_name_H-M   'P 1'
#
loop_
_entity.id
_entity.type
_entity.pdbx_description
1 polymer ?
#
loop_
_entity_poly.entity_id
_entity_poly.type
_entity_poly.pdbx_seq_one_letter_code
_entity_poly.pdbx_strand_id
1 'polypeptide(L)'
;FGEIIPMNTITKPPSAELRPNQLDSQSLPHYDIVDNVVEAYVEQGTSKELIVEKFGYSAELVEGLIQKIHRNEYKRRQSPLGLRVTQKAFTAGRHFPIVQGFVY
;
A
#
# COMPACT_ATOMS: atom_id res chain seq x y z
N PHE A 1 -7.42 34.04 10.66
CA PHE A 1 -6.67 32.79 10.82
C PHE A 1 -5.98 32.52 9.49
N GLY A 2 -4.64 32.44 9.48
CA GLY A 2 -3.88 32.13 8.27
C GLY A 2 -4.12 30.69 7.81
N GLU A 3 -3.63 30.36 6.62
CA GLU A 3 -3.72 29.00 6.06
C GLU A 3 -3.08 27.98 7.02
N ILE A 4 -3.86 26.98 7.48
CA ILE A 4 -3.42 25.99 8.49
C ILE A 4 -2.45 24.96 7.87
N ILE A 5 -2.68 24.60 6.61
CA ILE A 5 -1.83 23.70 5.83
C ILE A 5 -1.38 24.48 4.59
N PRO A 6 -0.08 24.77 4.42
CA PRO A 6 0.40 25.52 3.27
C PRO A 6 0.03 24.81 1.95
N MET A 7 -0.46 25.55 0.96
CA MET A 7 -0.84 24.97 -0.33
C MET A 7 0.30 24.18 -1.00
N ASN A 8 1.55 24.63 -0.82
CA ASN A 8 2.73 23.92 -1.33
C ASN A 8 2.87 22.49 -0.79
N THR A 9 2.41 22.22 0.43
CA THR A 9 2.41 20.87 1.02
C THR A 9 1.46 19.93 0.27
N ILE A 10 0.38 20.47 -0.29
CA ILE A 10 -0.65 19.72 -1.02
C ILE A 10 -0.23 19.53 -2.48
N THR A 11 0.34 20.56 -3.11
CA THR A 11 0.65 20.54 -4.55
C THR A 11 1.97 19.87 -4.90
N LYS A 12 2.92 19.78 -3.94
CA LYS A 12 4.21 19.14 -4.23
C LYS A 12 4.00 17.65 -4.54
N PRO A 13 4.74 17.08 -5.51
CA PRO A 13 4.61 15.66 -5.85
C PRO A 13 5.08 14.77 -4.69
N PRO A 14 4.50 13.56 -4.54
CA PRO A 14 4.89 12.64 -3.48
C PRO A 14 6.32 12.14 -3.67
N SER A 15 7.13 12.28 -2.62
CA SER A 15 8.52 11.85 -2.57
C SER A 15 8.94 11.54 -1.14
N ALA A 16 9.67 10.44 -0.96
CA ALA A 16 10.37 10.14 0.30
C ALA A 16 11.66 10.96 0.52
N GLU A 17 12.08 11.80 -0.45
CA GLU A 17 13.21 12.74 -0.34
C GLU A 17 14.55 12.10 0.13
N LEU A 18 14.76 10.79 -0.06
CA LEU A 18 15.97 10.07 0.39
C LEU A 18 17.19 10.36 -0.50
N ARG A 19 16.97 10.81 -1.74
CA ARG A 19 18.01 11.21 -2.70
C ARG A 19 17.50 12.34 -3.61
N PRO A 20 18.41 13.12 -4.25
CA PRO A 20 18.02 14.17 -5.18
C PRO A 20 17.10 13.65 -6.30
N ASN A 21 16.03 14.39 -6.61
CA ASN A 21 15.05 14.08 -7.65
C ASN A 21 14.35 12.71 -7.53
N GLN A 22 14.26 12.17 -6.31
CA GLN A 22 13.44 10.98 -6.05
C GLN A 22 11.95 11.34 -6.16
N LEU A 23 11.18 10.46 -6.81
CA LEU A 23 9.72 10.53 -6.86
C LEU A 23 9.16 9.14 -6.54
N ASP A 24 8.06 9.07 -5.80
CA ASP A 24 7.48 7.79 -5.39
C ASP A 24 6.92 7.01 -6.61
N SER A 25 6.49 7.74 -7.63
CA SER A 25 6.05 7.22 -8.95
C SER A 25 7.14 6.45 -9.71
N GLN A 26 8.41 6.58 -9.32
CA GLN A 26 9.48 5.76 -9.91
C GLN A 26 9.42 4.29 -9.48
N SER A 27 8.74 3.98 -8.37
CA SER A 27 8.78 2.66 -7.73
C SER A 27 7.41 2.01 -7.53
N LEU A 28 6.35 2.82 -7.58
CA LEU A 28 4.97 2.42 -7.38
C LEU A 28 4.09 2.98 -8.50
N PRO A 29 3.00 2.28 -8.86
CA PRO A 29 1.95 2.88 -9.68
C PRO A 29 1.28 4.03 -8.91
N HIS A 30 0.38 4.77 -9.57
CA HIS A 30 -0.36 5.85 -8.94
C HIS A 30 -1.08 5.37 -7.67
N TYR A 31 -1.16 6.22 -6.64
CA TYR A 31 -1.71 5.83 -5.34
C TYR A 31 -3.14 5.30 -5.45
N ASP A 32 -3.98 5.85 -6.32
CA ASP A 32 -5.34 5.34 -6.55
C ASP A 32 -5.35 3.86 -6.93
N ILE A 33 -4.37 3.40 -7.70
CA ILE A 33 -4.24 1.98 -8.10
C ILE A 33 -3.78 1.15 -6.90
N VAL A 34 -2.77 1.63 -6.17
CA VAL A 34 -2.25 0.95 -4.98
C VAL A 34 -3.35 0.79 -3.93
N ASP A 35 -4.09 1.86 -3.66
CA ASP A 35 -5.13 1.93 -2.64
C ASP A 35 -6.29 1.00 -2.99
N ASN A 36 -6.73 0.97 -4.26
CA ASN A 36 -7.76 0.03 -4.71
C ASN A 36 -7.35 -1.44 -4.49
N VAL A 37 -6.09 -1.80 -4.82
CA VAL A 37 -5.60 -3.16 -4.62
C VAL A 37 -5.45 -3.47 -3.13
N VAL A 38 -4.93 -2.55 -2.33
CA VAL A 38 -4.78 -2.73 -0.87
C VAL A 38 -6.14 -2.91 -0.22
N GLU A 39 -7.11 -2.06 -0.52
CA GLU A 39 -8.46 -2.17 0.04
C GLU A 39 -9.12 -3.50 -0.34
N ALA A 40 -9.12 -3.85 -1.63
CA ALA A 40 -9.73 -5.07 -2.10
C ALA A 40 -9.05 -6.33 -1.53
N TYR A 41 -7.71 -6.36 -1.54
CA TYR A 41 -6.97 -7.54 -1.09
C TYR A 41 -6.91 -7.66 0.43
N VAL A 42 -6.57 -6.57 1.13
CA VAL A 42 -6.33 -6.58 2.58
C VAL A 42 -7.63 -6.48 3.34
N GLU A 43 -8.49 -5.51 3.00
CA GLU A 43 -9.71 -5.25 3.76
C GLU A 43 -10.85 -6.19 3.33
N GLN A 44 -11.11 -6.27 2.03
CA GLN A 44 -12.24 -7.04 1.49
C GLN A 44 -11.90 -8.53 1.31
N GLY A 45 -10.61 -8.90 1.29
CA GLY A 45 -10.17 -10.29 1.11
C GLY A 45 -10.45 -10.85 -0.28
N THR A 46 -10.53 -9.98 -1.29
CA THR A 46 -10.79 -10.34 -2.69
C THR A 46 -9.58 -11.05 -3.30
N SER A 47 -9.81 -12.06 -4.13
CA SER A 47 -8.73 -12.78 -4.83
C SER A 47 -8.08 -11.92 -5.92
N LYS A 48 -6.86 -12.28 -6.34
CA LYS A 48 -6.13 -11.53 -7.37
C LYS A 48 -6.90 -11.47 -8.70
N GLU A 49 -7.57 -12.56 -9.08
CA GLU A 49 -8.31 -12.67 -10.34
C GLU A 49 -9.49 -11.71 -10.36
N LEU A 50 -10.23 -11.65 -9.26
CA LEU A 50 -11.37 -10.75 -9.11
C LEU A 50 -10.93 -9.28 -9.03
N ILE A 51 -9.77 -8.98 -8.46
CA ILE A 51 -9.20 -7.62 -8.45
C ILE A 51 -8.85 -7.19 -9.89
N VAL A 52 -8.19 -8.07 -10.64
CA VAL A 52 -7.86 -7.84 -12.06
C VAL A 52 -9.13 -7.57 -12.87
N GLU A 53 -10.16 -8.41 -12.72
CA GLU A 53 -11.43 -8.26 -13.44
C GLU A 53 -12.16 -6.97 -13.04
N LYS A 54 -12.29 -6.71 -11.73
CA LYS A 54 -13.05 -5.58 -11.18
C LYS A 54 -12.49 -4.23 -11.59
N PHE A 55 -11.15 -4.08 -11.60
CA PHE A 55 -10.50 -2.79 -11.85
C PHE A 55 -9.84 -2.68 -13.23
N GLY A 56 -9.79 -3.77 -14.01
CA GLY A 56 -9.17 -3.78 -15.33
C GLY A 56 -7.65 -3.60 -15.31
N TYR A 57 -6.99 -3.97 -14.21
CA TYR A 57 -5.53 -3.89 -14.06
C TYR A 57 -4.84 -5.11 -14.66
N SER A 58 -3.55 -5.00 -15.01
CA SER A 58 -2.79 -6.17 -15.45
C SER A 58 -2.55 -7.12 -14.28
N ALA A 59 -2.56 -8.44 -14.56
CA ALA A 59 -2.30 -9.46 -13.55
C ALA A 59 -0.92 -9.28 -12.89
N GLU A 60 0.10 -8.94 -13.69
CA GLU A 60 1.46 -8.69 -13.21
C GLU A 60 1.53 -7.52 -12.23
N LEU A 61 0.77 -6.45 -12.46
CA LEU A 61 0.71 -5.31 -11.55
C LEU A 61 0.09 -5.71 -10.21
N VAL A 62 -1.06 -6.38 -10.25
CA VAL A 62 -1.78 -6.81 -9.04
C VAL A 62 -0.93 -7.81 -8.23
N GLU A 63 -0.34 -8.79 -8.90
CA GLU A 63 0.55 -9.77 -8.29
C GLU A 63 1.77 -9.10 -7.65
N GLY A 64 2.42 -8.17 -8.37
CA GLY A 64 3.56 -7.42 -7.84
C GLY A 64 3.22 -6.60 -6.59
N LEU A 65 2.01 -6.01 -6.52
CA LEU A 65 1.53 -5.31 -5.33
C LEU A 65 1.25 -6.26 -4.17
N ILE A 66 0.58 -7.40 -4.42
CA ILE A 66 0.32 -8.42 -3.40
C ILE A 66 1.65 -8.97 -2.85
N GLN A 67 2.62 -9.25 -3.72
CA GLN A 67 3.95 -9.71 -3.32
C GLN A 67 4.66 -8.65 -2.48
N LYS A 68 4.58 -7.36 -2.84
CA LYS A 68 5.12 -6.25 -2.04
C LYS A 68 4.45 -6.16 -0.67
N ILE A 69 3.14 -6.40 -0.56
CA ILE A 69 2.45 -6.48 0.73
C ILE A 69 3.14 -7.54 1.57
N HIS A 70 3.15 -8.80 1.15
CA HIS A 70 3.68 -9.90 1.96
C HIS A 70 5.18 -9.80 2.25
N ARG A 71 6.00 -9.41 1.27
CA ARG A 71 7.46 -9.28 1.45
C ARG A 71 7.84 -8.25 2.53
N ASN A 72 7.00 -7.25 2.75
CA ASN A 72 7.24 -6.21 3.76
C ASN A 72 6.61 -6.51 5.13
N GLU A 73 6.10 -7.72 5.38
CA GLU A 73 5.52 -8.10 6.69
C GLU A 73 6.50 -7.92 7.85
N TYR A 74 7.78 -8.20 7.61
CA TYR A 74 8.83 -8.02 8.63
C TYR A 74 8.93 -6.57 9.13
N LYS A 75 8.71 -5.57 8.26
CA LYS A 75 8.75 -4.15 8.64
C LYS A 75 7.57 -3.79 9.54
N ARG A 76 6.40 -4.37 9.27
CA ARG A 76 5.17 -4.13 10.07
C ARG A 76 5.29 -4.68 11.47
N ARG A 77 5.94 -5.84 11.63
CA ARG A 77 6.23 -6.44 12.94
C ARG A 77 7.16 -5.58 13.81
N GLN A 78 7.97 -4.74 13.20
CA GLN A 78 8.87 -3.79 13.89
C GLN A 78 8.23 -2.41 14.10
N SER A 79 7.01 -2.19 13.58
CA SER A 79 6.35 -0.89 13.67
C SER A 79 5.85 -0.63 15.10
N PRO A 80 5.88 0.63 15.58
CA PRO A 80 5.33 0.99 16.86
C PRO A 80 3.81 0.78 16.90
N LEU A 81 3.23 0.82 18.09
CA LEU A 81 1.78 0.80 18.25
C LEU A 81 1.16 2.01 17.54
N GLY A 82 0.18 1.74 16.68
CA GLY A 82 -0.58 2.76 15.94
C GLY A 82 -2.07 2.71 16.26
N LEU A 83 -2.77 3.82 16.00
CA LEU A 83 -4.22 3.87 16.10
C LEU A 83 -4.86 3.07 14.96
N ARG A 84 -5.89 2.28 15.30
CA ARG A 84 -6.65 1.53 14.30
C ARG A 84 -7.70 2.44 13.66
N VAL A 85 -7.56 2.70 12.37
CA VAL A 85 -8.51 3.50 11.57
C VAL A 85 -9.35 2.67 10.60
N THR A 86 -8.92 1.45 10.24
CA THR A 86 -9.68 0.52 9.39
C THR A 86 -9.88 -0.85 10.05
N GLN A 87 -10.79 -1.67 9.50
CA GLN A 87 -11.20 -2.95 10.11
C GLN A 87 -10.05 -3.96 10.16
N LYS A 88 -9.28 -4.08 9.07
CA LYS A 88 -8.13 -4.99 8.94
C LYS A 88 -6.80 -4.24 8.95
N ALA A 89 -6.66 -3.28 9.86
CA ALA A 89 -5.41 -2.54 10.03
C ALA A 89 -4.22 -3.47 10.31
N PHE A 90 -3.05 -3.13 9.76
CA PHE A 90 -1.87 -3.97 9.78
C PHE A 90 -1.28 -4.30 11.16
N THR A 91 -1.55 -3.51 12.21
CA THR A 91 -0.98 -3.73 13.56
C THR A 91 -1.73 -4.80 14.35
N ALA A 92 -3.07 -4.75 14.37
CA ALA A 92 -3.90 -5.62 15.22
C ALA A 92 -5.02 -6.35 14.46
N GLY A 93 -5.32 -5.94 13.22
CA GLY A 93 -6.41 -6.50 12.41
C GLY A 93 -5.96 -7.52 11.37
N ARG A 94 -4.66 -7.73 11.21
CA ARG A 94 -4.10 -8.66 10.22
C ARG A 94 -2.83 -9.33 10.76
N HIS A 95 -2.89 -10.64 10.95
CA HIS A 95 -1.73 -11.45 11.36
C HIS A 95 -1.33 -12.38 10.23
N PHE A 96 -0.18 -12.11 9.61
CA PHE A 96 0.43 -12.99 8.62
C PHE A 96 1.83 -13.44 9.08
N PRO A 97 2.28 -14.63 8.65
CA PRO A 97 3.64 -15.09 8.92
C PRO A 97 4.66 -14.25 8.15
N ILE A 98 5.82 -13.98 8.77
CA ILE A 98 6.94 -13.30 8.11
C ILE A 98 7.61 -14.22 7.09
N VAL A 99 7.86 -15.47 7.49
CA VAL A 99 8.42 -16.51 6.62
C VAL A 99 7.27 -17.31 6.04
N GLN A 100 7.11 -17.24 4.72
CA GLN A 100 6.03 -17.87 3.98
C GLN A 100 6.51 -18.24 2.56
N GLY A 101 5.89 -19.25 1.95
CA GLY A 101 6.21 -19.75 0.60
C GLY A 101 5.00 -19.73 -0.34
N PHE A 102 4.10 -18.77 -0.17
CA PHE A 102 2.93 -18.59 -1.02
C PHE A 102 3.36 -18.29 -2.46
N VAL A 103 2.63 -18.90 -3.40
CA VAL A 103 2.73 -18.64 -4.83
C VAL A 103 1.59 -17.68 -5.15
N TYR A 104 1.93 -16.57 -5.81
CA TYR A 104 1.00 -15.46 -6.04
C TYR A 104 0.47 -15.42 -7.46
#